data_AF-A0A5N6V918-F1
#
_entry.id   AF-A0A5N6V918-F1
#
_cell.length_a   1.000
_cell.length_b   1.000
_cell.length_c   1.000
_cell.angle_alpha   90.00
_cell.angle_beta   90.00
_cell.angle_gamma   90.00
#
_symmetry.space_group_name_H-M   'P 1'
#
loop_
_entity.id
_entity.type
_entity.pdbx_description
1 polymer ?
#
loop_
_entity_poly.entity_id
_entity_poly.type
_entity_poly.pdbx_seq_one_letter_code
_entity_poly.pdbx_strand_id
1 'polypeptide(L)'
;MSTSWGNLSPYKDQPGFEVPNGVPRGCELSQVHVLHRHAQRYPTSWKLDGGVIEDFAQKLKNYTKRHDNATVGKGALSFLNEWEYVLGEDLLLVSGAATEATSGANTWSKYGRALYRAPLGVASYDSSLNVYPNGTERPKPIFRTTDQARILESARWWLSGFFGNTGANSSYSEYDLVITHEGTGFNNTLASDGSCPGDLEEGDDSGEKFIPNLTKNALKRLSHFLPSDFNLTAYDVVGMFSLCPYETAALGSSSFCSLFTEQEWRDFEYFVDLQFYGNYGFGAPTGRAQGIGYVLELAARLEGKRIETSDTSINATIDSKPATFPLNQPLYMDMSHDDVIVGVLAALGLKYFNYGSKGLPDDVAHAVPRNFKLNEVTPFGAHLISEIWTCPEQTNFHQLDGALYKNPDLSSISDTTDVIRFMLNGSPVSQEGLDGCESSINGFCGVEDFLKGVSKLKEKAEYQYACFGNYTAGHQVGDGRPE
;
A
#
# COMPACT_ATOMS: atom_id res chain seq x y z
N MET A 1 4.32 -19.54 -5.20
CA MET A 1 2.85 -19.51 -5.20
C MET A 1 2.33 -18.30 -4.42
N SER A 2 2.52 -18.22 -3.10
CA SER A 2 2.10 -17.03 -2.31
C SER A 2 2.79 -15.73 -2.71
N THR A 3 3.93 -15.82 -3.40
CA THR A 3 4.64 -14.68 -4.00
C THR A 3 4.06 -14.23 -5.33
N SER A 4 2.95 -14.80 -5.82
CA SER A 4 2.37 -14.46 -7.12
C SER A 4 0.86 -14.20 -6.97
N TRP A 5 0.46 -13.66 -5.83
CA TRP A 5 -0.91 -13.26 -5.53
C TRP A 5 -1.12 -11.75 -5.67
N GLY A 6 -0.17 -11.02 -6.28
CA GLY A 6 -0.24 -9.57 -6.43
C GLY A 6 -0.46 -8.88 -5.08
N ASN A 7 -1.42 -7.95 -5.03
CA ASN A 7 -1.79 -7.22 -3.83
C ASN A 7 -2.42 -8.11 -2.72
N LEU A 8 -2.80 -9.35 -3.03
CA LEU A 8 -3.34 -10.31 -2.06
C LEU A 8 -2.25 -11.14 -1.37
N SER A 9 -0.98 -10.91 -1.72
CA SER A 9 0.16 -11.57 -1.09
C SER A 9 0.26 -11.17 0.38
N PRO A 10 0.60 -12.10 1.31
CA PRO A 10 0.97 -11.72 2.68
C PRO A 10 2.20 -10.81 2.71
N TYR A 11 2.27 -9.92 3.71
CA TYR A 11 3.45 -9.06 3.91
C TYR A 11 4.75 -9.86 4.02
N LYS A 12 5.81 -9.31 3.42
CA LYS A 12 7.20 -9.67 3.67
C LYS A 12 8.08 -8.45 3.41
N ASP A 13 9.22 -8.38 4.10
CA ASP A 13 10.25 -7.41 3.75
C ASP A 13 10.79 -7.71 2.34
N GLN A 14 10.95 -6.67 1.53
CA GLN A 14 11.41 -6.81 0.15
C GLN A 14 12.94 -6.79 0.07
N PRO A 15 13.55 -7.43 -0.94
CA PRO A 15 15.01 -7.53 -1.04
C PRO A 15 15.72 -6.19 -1.35
N GLY A 16 15.00 -5.18 -1.85
CA GLY A 16 15.53 -3.84 -2.13
C GLY A 16 15.05 -3.27 -3.47
N PHE A 17 15.06 -1.94 -3.61
CA PHE A 17 14.67 -1.23 -4.84
C PHE A 17 15.85 -0.39 -5.36
N GLU A 18 16.91 -1.09 -5.79
CA GLU A 18 18.16 -0.56 -6.37
C GLU A 18 19.08 0.26 -5.46
N VAL A 19 18.79 0.33 -4.15
CA VAL A 19 19.64 1.01 -3.16
C VAL A 19 19.94 0.12 -1.95
N PRO A 20 21.10 0.28 -1.28
CA PRO A 20 21.53 -0.62 -0.21
C PRO A 20 20.79 -0.38 1.11
N ASN A 21 20.48 -1.44 1.83
CA ASN A 21 19.95 -1.39 3.21
C ASN A 21 20.95 -0.81 4.21
N GLY A 22 20.44 -0.29 5.33
CA GLY A 22 21.23 0.16 6.49
C GLY A 22 20.93 1.58 6.94
N VAL A 23 21.51 1.98 8.07
CA VAL A 23 21.33 3.31 8.69
C VAL A 23 22.57 4.18 8.50
N PRO A 24 22.42 5.51 8.33
CA PRO A 24 23.57 6.39 8.15
C PRO A 24 24.35 6.61 9.46
N ARG A 25 25.68 6.60 9.37
CA ARG A 25 26.56 6.72 10.54
C ARG A 25 26.54 8.11 11.15
N GLY A 26 26.35 8.18 12.46
CA GLY A 26 26.43 9.43 13.22
C GLY A 26 25.24 10.36 13.02
N CYS A 27 24.19 9.94 12.30
CA CYS A 27 22.96 10.68 12.16
C CYS A 27 21.94 10.32 13.24
N GLU A 28 21.16 11.32 13.63
CA GLU A 28 19.99 11.20 14.48
C GLU A 28 18.77 10.87 13.61
N LEU A 29 18.02 9.83 13.96
CA LEU A 29 16.67 9.62 13.42
C LEU A 29 15.72 10.59 14.11
N SER A 30 15.23 11.59 13.36
CA SER A 30 14.52 12.74 13.89
C SER A 30 13.00 12.59 13.77
N GLN A 31 12.54 12.02 12.65
CA GLN A 31 11.11 11.85 12.39
C GLN A 31 10.86 10.64 11.49
N VAL A 32 9.71 9.97 11.67
CA VAL A 32 9.23 8.90 10.79
C VAL A 32 7.76 9.12 10.44
N HIS A 33 7.43 9.01 9.16
CA HIS A 33 6.05 8.96 8.67
C HIS A 33 5.74 7.60 8.09
N VAL A 34 4.68 6.96 8.55
CA VAL A 34 4.21 5.66 8.06
C VAL A 34 2.91 5.88 7.29
N LEU A 35 2.91 5.60 5.99
CA LEU A 35 1.70 5.39 5.20
C LEU A 35 1.47 3.89 5.11
N HIS A 36 0.43 3.39 5.76
CA HIS A 36 0.20 1.96 5.95
C HIS A 36 -1.08 1.50 5.26
N ARG A 37 -1.01 0.41 4.49
CA ARG A 37 -2.18 -0.26 3.93
C ARG A 37 -2.80 -1.19 4.97
N HIS A 38 -4.13 -1.34 4.96
CA HIS A 38 -4.79 -2.43 5.67
C HIS A 38 -4.23 -3.85 5.33
N ALA A 39 -4.51 -4.80 6.20
CA ALA A 39 -4.08 -6.19 6.05
C ALA A 39 -5.18 -7.11 5.47
N GLN A 40 -5.02 -8.42 5.67
CA GLN A 40 -5.87 -9.46 5.10
C GLN A 40 -7.35 -9.20 5.38
N ARG A 41 -8.16 -9.21 4.32
CA ARG A 41 -9.60 -8.94 4.33
C ARG A 41 -10.37 -9.99 3.54
N TYR A 42 -11.69 -9.97 3.65
CA TYR A 42 -12.56 -10.58 2.67
C TYR A 42 -12.51 -9.86 1.30
N PRO A 43 -12.94 -10.51 0.19
CA PRO A 43 -13.07 -9.86 -1.12
C PRO A 43 -13.99 -8.63 -1.08
N THR A 44 -13.81 -7.69 -2.01
CA THR A 44 -14.81 -6.62 -2.25
C THR A 44 -15.88 -7.11 -3.23
N SER A 45 -16.98 -6.38 -3.39
CA SER A 45 -17.98 -6.63 -4.43
C SER A 45 -17.56 -6.19 -5.84
N TRP A 46 -16.32 -5.69 -6.03
CA TRP A 46 -15.82 -5.27 -7.34
C TRP A 46 -15.74 -6.45 -8.31
N LYS A 47 -16.07 -6.20 -9.58
CA LYS A 47 -16.21 -7.23 -10.63
C LYS A 47 -14.97 -8.12 -10.73
N LEU A 48 -13.78 -7.53 -10.85
CA LEU A 48 -12.53 -8.27 -11.02
C LEU A 48 -11.87 -8.70 -9.69
N ASP A 49 -12.50 -8.40 -8.55
CA ASP A 49 -12.10 -8.87 -7.22
C ASP A 49 -13.03 -10.00 -6.73
N GLY A 50 -14.03 -9.70 -5.88
CA GLY A 50 -14.97 -10.70 -5.36
C GLY A 50 -16.14 -11.00 -6.29
N GLY A 51 -16.49 -10.12 -7.23
CA GLY A 51 -17.60 -10.35 -8.17
C GLY A 51 -17.42 -11.63 -8.98
N VAL A 52 -16.23 -11.86 -9.55
CA VAL A 52 -15.90 -13.12 -10.24
C VAL A 52 -15.96 -14.36 -9.33
N ILE A 53 -15.65 -14.21 -8.05
CA ILE A 53 -15.73 -15.30 -7.06
C ILE A 53 -17.19 -15.65 -6.79
N GLU A 54 -18.02 -14.64 -6.54
CA GLU A 54 -19.44 -14.79 -6.28
C GLU A 54 -20.18 -15.37 -7.48
N ASP A 55 -19.87 -14.90 -8.70
CA ASP A 55 -20.44 -15.44 -9.94
C ASP A 55 -20.13 -16.93 -10.10
N PHE A 56 -18.88 -17.35 -9.87
CA PHE A 56 -18.50 -18.75 -9.90
C PHE A 56 -19.22 -19.56 -8.82
N ALA A 57 -19.27 -19.05 -7.57
CA ALA A 57 -19.94 -19.72 -6.46
C ALA A 57 -21.44 -19.91 -6.71
N GLN A 58 -22.13 -18.88 -7.21
CA GLN A 58 -23.54 -18.95 -7.57
C GLN A 58 -23.78 -19.90 -8.74
N LYS A 59 -22.89 -19.91 -9.74
CA LYS A 59 -22.96 -20.85 -10.87
C LYS A 59 -22.87 -22.29 -10.40
N LEU A 60 -21.89 -22.60 -9.54
CA LEU A 60 -21.72 -23.93 -8.97
C LEU A 60 -22.95 -24.36 -8.14
N LYS A 61 -23.43 -23.49 -7.24
CA LYS A 61 -24.63 -23.72 -6.43
C LYS A 61 -25.87 -23.99 -7.27
N ASN A 62 -26.10 -23.18 -8.30
CA ASN A 62 -27.25 -23.31 -9.19
C ASN A 62 -27.18 -24.60 -10.02
N TYR A 63 -25.99 -24.99 -10.46
CA TYR A 63 -25.77 -26.24 -11.17
C TYR A 63 -26.09 -27.45 -10.27
N THR A 64 -25.50 -27.51 -9.06
CA THR A 64 -25.74 -28.61 -8.11
C THR A 64 -27.22 -28.75 -7.75
N LYS A 65 -27.94 -27.65 -7.56
CA LYS A 65 -29.39 -27.66 -7.29
C LYS A 65 -30.24 -28.22 -8.43
N ARG A 66 -29.79 -28.09 -9.69
CA ARG A 66 -30.52 -28.62 -10.86
C ARG A 66 -30.19 -30.09 -11.12
N HIS A 67 -29.13 -30.60 -10.53
CA HIS A 67 -28.60 -31.94 -10.75
C HIS A 67 -28.45 -32.68 -9.43
N ASP A 68 -29.58 -32.99 -8.78
CA ASP A 68 -29.64 -33.72 -7.51
C ASP A 68 -28.76 -34.98 -7.56
N ASN A 69 -27.89 -35.15 -6.56
CA ASN A 69 -26.93 -36.24 -6.41
C ASN A 69 -25.87 -36.37 -7.54
N ALA A 70 -25.65 -35.35 -8.37
CA ALA A 70 -24.60 -35.36 -9.37
C ALA A 70 -23.22 -35.01 -8.77
N THR A 71 -22.22 -35.83 -9.10
CA THR A 71 -20.81 -35.46 -8.90
C THR A 71 -20.45 -34.36 -9.90
N VAL A 72 -20.26 -33.14 -9.41
CA VAL A 72 -19.87 -31.98 -10.23
C VAL A 72 -18.38 -32.08 -10.56
N GLY A 73 -17.52 -32.04 -9.55
CA GLY A 73 -16.07 -32.03 -9.75
C GLY A 73 -15.47 -33.42 -9.80
N LYS A 74 -14.51 -33.65 -10.71
CA LYS A 74 -13.69 -34.86 -10.81
C LYS A 74 -12.20 -34.52 -10.70
N GLY A 75 -11.36 -35.52 -10.41
CA GLY A 75 -9.90 -35.34 -10.38
C GLY A 75 -9.48 -34.17 -9.49
N ALA A 76 -8.73 -33.21 -10.03
CA ALA A 76 -8.28 -32.03 -9.28
C ALA A 76 -9.42 -31.14 -8.74
N LEU A 77 -10.61 -31.21 -9.33
CA LEU A 77 -11.80 -30.46 -8.89
C LEU A 77 -12.74 -31.28 -8.01
N SER A 78 -12.37 -32.50 -7.57
CA SER A 78 -13.26 -33.36 -6.78
C SER A 78 -13.72 -32.73 -5.46
N PHE A 79 -12.95 -31.79 -4.91
CA PHE A 79 -13.32 -31.05 -3.71
C PHE A 79 -14.56 -30.17 -3.92
N LEU A 80 -14.90 -29.77 -5.16
CA LEU A 80 -16.09 -28.97 -5.47
C LEU A 80 -17.41 -29.67 -5.13
N ASN A 81 -17.40 -30.99 -4.91
CA ASN A 81 -18.59 -31.74 -4.49
C ASN A 81 -19.00 -31.45 -3.04
N GLU A 82 -18.06 -30.98 -2.22
CA GLU A 82 -18.26 -30.66 -0.79
C GLU A 82 -17.91 -29.19 -0.49
N TRP A 83 -17.43 -28.46 -1.49
CA TRP A 83 -17.04 -27.07 -1.33
C TRP A 83 -18.26 -26.17 -1.13
N GLU A 84 -18.18 -25.32 -0.11
CA GLU A 84 -19.15 -24.26 0.17
C GLU A 84 -18.46 -22.90 0.14
N TYR A 85 -19.14 -21.91 -0.44
CA TYR A 85 -18.66 -20.52 -0.38
C TYR A 85 -18.92 -19.96 1.02
N VAL A 86 -17.85 -19.70 1.76
CA VAL A 86 -17.88 -19.28 3.18
C VAL A 86 -17.26 -17.90 3.43
N LEU A 87 -16.80 -17.21 2.38
CA LEU A 87 -16.21 -15.89 2.51
C LEU A 87 -17.29 -14.83 2.73
N GLY A 88 -16.98 -13.83 3.56
CA GLY A 88 -17.76 -12.60 3.68
C GLY A 88 -17.34 -11.57 2.64
N GLU A 89 -17.63 -10.30 2.92
CA GLU A 89 -17.33 -9.15 2.07
C GLU A 89 -16.62 -8.07 2.89
N ASP A 90 -15.62 -7.42 2.29
CA ASP A 90 -14.85 -6.23 2.72
C ASP A 90 -14.08 -6.26 4.04
N LEU A 91 -14.60 -6.94 5.07
CA LEU A 91 -14.14 -6.80 6.44
C LEU A 91 -12.72 -7.33 6.64
N LEU A 92 -12.00 -6.71 7.57
CA LEU A 92 -10.70 -7.18 8.04
C LEU A 92 -10.85 -8.56 8.71
N LEU A 93 -9.95 -9.47 8.37
CA LEU A 93 -9.89 -10.80 8.97
C LEU A 93 -9.10 -10.77 10.28
N VAL A 94 -9.30 -11.78 11.13
CA VAL A 94 -8.49 -11.96 12.35
C VAL A 94 -6.99 -12.15 12.01
N SER A 95 -6.70 -12.81 10.89
CA SER A 95 -5.33 -12.90 10.34
C SER A 95 -4.79 -11.52 9.95
N GLY A 96 -5.64 -10.64 9.41
CA GLY A 96 -5.33 -9.24 9.11
C GLY A 96 -5.00 -8.44 10.36
N ALA A 97 -5.86 -8.53 11.38
CA ALA A 97 -5.61 -7.91 12.69
C ALA A 97 -4.26 -8.33 13.30
N ALA A 98 -3.89 -9.60 13.19
CA ALA A 98 -2.60 -10.10 13.66
C ALA A 98 -1.41 -9.53 12.87
N THR A 99 -1.54 -9.39 11.54
CA THR A 99 -0.55 -8.72 10.68
C THR A 99 -0.35 -7.27 11.11
N GLU A 100 -1.43 -6.52 11.34
CA GLU A 100 -1.37 -5.11 11.76
C GLU A 100 -0.73 -4.94 13.13
N ALA A 101 -1.15 -5.73 14.12
CA ALA A 101 -0.54 -5.70 15.45
C ALA A 101 0.96 -6.04 15.40
N THR A 102 1.35 -6.99 14.54
CA THR A 102 2.77 -7.33 14.32
C THR A 102 3.52 -6.16 13.67
N SER A 103 2.93 -5.50 12.67
CA SER A 103 3.52 -4.33 12.00
C SER A 103 3.73 -3.17 12.97
N GLY A 104 2.75 -2.86 13.82
CA GLY A 104 2.87 -1.84 14.87
C GLY A 104 4.00 -2.15 15.86
N ALA A 105 4.08 -3.39 16.34
CA ALA A 105 5.14 -3.82 17.26
C ALA A 105 6.54 -3.77 16.61
N ASN A 106 6.63 -4.12 15.33
CA ASN A 106 7.88 -4.01 14.56
C ASN A 106 8.27 -2.55 14.33
N THR A 107 7.30 -1.66 14.08
CA THR A 107 7.54 -0.21 13.95
C THR A 107 8.05 0.39 15.26
N TRP A 108 7.48 0.00 16.40
CA TRP A 108 8.01 0.37 17.70
C TRP A 108 9.46 -0.07 17.86
N SER A 109 9.74 -1.35 17.56
CA SER A 109 11.08 -1.94 17.70
C SER A 109 12.12 -1.28 16.81
N LYS A 110 11.76 -0.97 15.56
CA LYS A 110 12.67 -0.40 14.55
C LYS A 110 12.85 1.11 14.69
N TYR A 111 11.76 1.83 14.94
CA TYR A 111 11.73 3.31 14.90
C TYR A 111 11.33 3.92 16.24
N GLY A 112 10.25 3.44 16.86
CA GLY A 112 9.69 4.02 18.08
C GLY A 112 10.70 4.15 19.21
N ARG A 113 11.47 3.09 19.48
CA ARG A 113 12.52 3.11 20.53
C ARG A 113 13.53 4.24 20.33
N ALA A 114 13.97 4.47 19.08
CA ALA A 114 14.96 5.48 18.75
C ALA A 114 14.37 6.89 18.84
N LEU A 115 13.17 7.09 18.28
CA LEU A 115 12.44 8.35 18.22
C LEU A 115 12.01 8.86 19.60
N TYR A 116 11.50 7.97 20.44
CA TYR A 116 11.10 8.26 21.82
C TYR A 116 12.25 8.10 22.82
N ARG A 117 13.49 7.90 22.33
CA ARG A 117 14.72 7.78 23.13
C ARG A 117 14.56 6.82 24.32
N ALA A 118 13.93 5.66 24.08
CA ALA A 118 13.58 4.70 25.11
C ALA A 118 14.82 4.19 25.87
N PRO A 119 14.83 4.24 27.22
CA PRO A 119 15.93 3.73 28.03
C PRO A 119 16.22 2.23 27.83
N LEU A 120 17.39 1.80 28.32
CA LEU A 120 17.78 0.39 28.32
C LEU A 120 16.72 -0.46 29.04
N GLY A 121 16.32 -1.57 28.42
CA GLY A 121 15.37 -2.53 29.00
C GLY A 121 13.89 -2.14 28.93
N VAL A 122 13.54 -0.95 28.43
CA VAL A 122 12.14 -0.57 28.21
C VAL A 122 11.59 -1.32 27.00
N ALA A 123 10.64 -2.24 27.19
CA ALA A 123 10.14 -3.10 26.11
C ALA A 123 9.05 -2.44 25.26
N SER A 124 8.18 -1.65 25.89
CA SER A 124 6.99 -1.05 25.30
C SER A 124 7.00 0.46 25.44
N TYR A 125 6.14 1.14 24.68
CA TYR A 125 5.89 2.57 24.88
C TYR A 125 5.37 2.85 26.29
N ASP A 126 5.74 4.02 26.82
CA ASP A 126 5.20 4.62 28.02
C ASP A 126 5.01 6.12 27.75
N SER A 127 3.91 6.71 28.23
CA SER A 127 3.58 8.11 27.95
C SER A 127 4.62 9.10 28.46
N SER A 128 5.41 8.74 29.49
CA SER A 128 6.52 9.55 29.98
C SER A 128 7.68 9.70 28.97
N LEU A 129 7.72 8.86 27.92
CA LEU A 129 8.69 8.96 26.83
C LEU A 129 8.32 10.06 25.81
N ASN A 130 7.06 10.49 25.78
CA ASN A 130 6.56 11.45 24.81
C ASN A 130 6.87 12.90 25.25
N VAL A 131 8.15 13.26 25.17
CA VAL A 131 8.66 14.57 25.58
C VAL A 131 9.30 15.33 24.43
N TYR A 132 9.27 16.65 24.50
CA TYR A 132 10.09 17.53 23.67
C TYR A 132 11.58 17.36 24.03
N PRO A 133 12.52 17.79 23.15
CA PRO A 133 13.95 17.69 23.45
C PRO A 133 14.37 18.41 24.75
N ASN A 134 13.62 19.42 25.17
CA ASN A 134 13.83 20.13 26.45
C ASN A 134 13.28 19.38 27.69
N GLY A 135 12.71 18.19 27.52
CA GLY A 135 12.14 17.36 28.59
C GLY A 135 10.69 17.68 28.98
N THR A 136 10.05 18.67 28.36
CA THR A 136 8.63 18.97 28.62
C THR A 136 7.71 17.95 27.93
N GLU A 137 6.59 17.61 28.56
CA GLU A 137 5.62 16.65 28.02
C GLU A 137 4.97 17.16 26.72
N ARG A 138 4.82 16.27 25.73
CA ARG A 138 4.05 16.54 24.51
C ARG A 138 2.59 16.11 24.72
N PRO A 139 1.63 16.72 24.01
CA PRO A 139 0.28 16.17 23.90
C PRO A 139 0.29 14.73 23.38
N LYS A 140 -0.81 14.01 23.57
CA LYS A 140 -0.97 12.67 23.01
C LYS A 140 -0.67 12.68 21.51
N PRO A 141 0.05 11.67 20.99
CA PRO A 141 0.25 11.54 19.57
C PRO A 141 -1.10 11.37 18.85
N ILE A 142 -1.24 12.07 17.73
CA ILE A 142 -2.39 11.98 16.84
C ILE A 142 -2.00 11.16 15.62
N PHE A 143 -2.84 10.18 15.28
CA PHE A 143 -2.76 9.34 14.09
C PHE A 143 -3.98 9.53 13.21
N ARG A 144 -3.92 9.10 11.95
CA ARG A 144 -5.04 9.23 11.01
C ARG A 144 -5.41 7.89 10.37
N THR A 145 -6.68 7.78 10.05
CA THR A 145 -7.27 6.66 9.31
C THR A 145 -8.51 7.17 8.59
N THR A 146 -9.10 6.32 7.78
CA THR A 146 -10.43 6.55 7.21
C THR A 146 -11.52 5.80 7.99
N ASP A 147 -12.78 6.09 7.70
CA ASP A 147 -13.94 5.45 8.36
C ASP A 147 -14.40 4.14 7.73
N GLN A 148 -13.78 3.71 6.62
CA GLN A 148 -14.08 2.40 6.05
C GLN A 148 -13.64 1.29 7.02
N ALA A 149 -14.53 0.34 7.27
CA ALA A 149 -14.44 -0.61 8.37
C ALA A 149 -13.07 -1.34 8.44
N ARG A 150 -12.56 -1.85 7.32
CA ARG A 150 -11.28 -2.56 7.30
C ARG A 150 -10.07 -1.66 7.59
N ILE A 151 -10.11 -0.40 7.21
CA ILE A 151 -9.02 0.58 7.40
C ILE A 151 -9.01 1.02 8.85
N LEU A 152 -10.17 1.42 9.38
CA LEU A 152 -10.34 1.80 10.77
C LEU A 152 -9.92 0.69 11.75
N GLU A 153 -10.34 -0.54 11.49
CA GLU A 153 -9.94 -1.68 12.32
C GLU A 153 -8.44 -1.98 12.18
N SER A 154 -7.86 -1.83 10.99
CA SER A 154 -6.42 -2.00 10.80
C SER A 154 -5.63 -0.98 11.63
N ALA A 155 -6.03 0.29 11.61
CA ALA A 155 -5.40 1.34 12.41
C ALA A 155 -5.43 1.00 13.91
N ARG A 156 -6.56 0.51 14.42
CA ARG A 156 -6.71 0.11 15.83
C ARG A 156 -5.80 -1.04 16.21
N TRP A 157 -5.70 -2.08 15.36
CA TRP A 157 -4.81 -3.21 15.61
C TRP A 157 -3.34 -2.83 15.52
N TRP A 158 -2.97 -2.00 14.54
CA TRP A 158 -1.63 -1.47 14.40
C TRP A 158 -1.22 -0.66 15.63
N LEU A 159 -2.09 0.25 16.10
CA LEU A 159 -1.83 1.09 17.29
C LEU A 159 -1.79 0.26 18.58
N SER A 160 -2.58 -0.82 18.67
CA SER A 160 -2.49 -1.80 19.76
C SER A 160 -1.11 -2.48 19.81
N GLY A 161 -0.57 -2.85 18.64
CA GLY A 161 0.79 -3.38 18.50
C GLY A 161 1.88 -2.36 18.85
N PHE A 162 1.77 -1.14 18.32
CA PHE A 162 2.75 -0.07 18.49
C PHE A 162 2.90 0.37 19.95
N PHE A 163 1.77 0.65 20.63
CA PHE A 163 1.79 1.11 22.02
C PHE A 163 2.06 0.00 23.04
N GLY A 164 2.06 -1.26 22.60
CA GLY A 164 2.34 -2.40 23.45
C GLY A 164 1.18 -2.69 24.39
N ASN A 165 0.31 -3.62 23.98
CA ASN A 165 -0.85 -4.00 24.77
C ASN A 165 -0.52 -5.00 25.91
N THR A 166 0.19 -4.53 26.95
CA THR A 166 0.57 -5.36 28.09
C THR A 166 -0.68 -5.83 28.85
N GLY A 167 -0.85 -7.15 28.98
CA GLY A 167 -2.01 -7.75 29.64
C GLY A 167 -3.29 -7.76 28.79
N ALA A 168 -3.21 -7.45 27.49
CA ALA A 168 -4.35 -7.40 26.56
C ALA A 168 -5.44 -6.38 26.95
N ASN A 169 -5.04 -5.24 27.52
CA ASN A 169 -5.85 -4.03 27.70
C ASN A 169 -6.12 -3.28 26.38
N SER A 170 -6.45 -1.98 26.43
CA SER A 170 -6.58 -1.15 25.23
C SER A 170 -5.52 -0.04 25.24
N SER A 171 -5.00 0.31 24.06
CA SER A 171 -4.06 1.42 23.87
C SER A 171 -4.73 2.76 23.60
N TYR A 172 -6.08 2.85 23.63
CA TYR A 172 -6.83 4.06 23.29
C TYR A 172 -6.53 5.25 24.21
N SER A 173 -6.00 5.02 25.42
CA SER A 173 -5.54 6.12 26.30
C SER A 173 -4.29 6.82 25.77
N GLU A 174 -3.50 6.17 24.93
CA GLU A 174 -2.16 6.65 24.53
C GLU A 174 -2.18 7.59 23.33
N TYR A 175 -3.30 7.68 22.60
CA TYR A 175 -3.36 8.43 21.35
C TYR A 175 -4.73 9.06 21.07
N ASP A 176 -4.74 9.99 20.12
CA ASP A 176 -5.96 10.47 19.44
C ASP A 176 -5.95 9.95 17.98
N LEU A 177 -7.13 9.62 17.46
CA LEU A 177 -7.28 9.08 16.09
C LEU A 177 -8.25 9.94 15.30
N VAL A 178 -7.74 10.60 14.27
CA VAL A 178 -8.54 11.36 13.31
C VAL A 178 -9.08 10.38 12.28
N ILE A 179 -10.39 10.39 12.11
CA ILE A 179 -11.10 9.54 11.18
C ILE A 179 -11.69 10.43 10.09
N THR A 180 -11.25 10.22 8.84
CA THR A 180 -11.74 10.94 7.66
C THR A 180 -12.73 10.07 6.89
N HIS A 181 -13.82 10.66 6.41
CA HIS A 181 -14.83 9.93 5.65
C HIS A 181 -14.31 9.52 4.26
N GLU A 182 -14.57 8.29 3.84
CA GLU A 182 -14.44 7.86 2.43
C GLU A 182 -15.76 8.02 1.70
N GLY A 183 -15.74 8.74 0.59
CA GLY A 183 -16.91 8.86 -0.27
C GLY A 183 -16.73 9.86 -1.39
N THR A 184 -17.57 9.74 -2.41
CA THR A 184 -17.58 10.65 -3.54
C THR A 184 -17.82 12.10 -3.10
N GLY A 185 -16.97 13.01 -3.57
CA GLY A 185 -17.04 14.44 -3.25
C GLY A 185 -16.40 14.84 -1.92
N PHE A 186 -15.77 13.91 -1.20
CA PHE A 186 -15.03 14.20 0.02
C PHE A 186 -13.52 14.19 -0.25
N ASN A 187 -12.87 15.31 0.06
CA ASN A 187 -11.41 15.38 0.04
C ASN A 187 -10.83 14.48 1.14
N ASN A 188 -10.04 13.50 0.72
CA ASN A 188 -9.33 12.59 1.61
C ASN A 188 -8.01 12.14 0.96
N THR A 189 -6.88 12.49 1.56
CA THR A 189 -5.55 12.10 1.09
C THR A 189 -5.22 10.63 1.33
N LEU A 190 -6.02 9.94 2.15
CA LEU A 190 -5.88 8.52 2.48
C LEU A 190 -6.89 7.63 1.74
N ALA A 191 -7.74 8.22 0.89
CA ALA A 191 -8.68 7.58 -0.03
C ALA A 191 -9.06 8.60 -1.12
N SER A 192 -8.14 8.81 -2.06
CA SER A 192 -8.20 9.94 -3.00
C SER A 192 -9.18 9.76 -4.16
N ASP A 193 -9.56 8.52 -4.44
CA ASP A 193 -10.53 8.12 -5.47
C ASP A 193 -11.86 8.89 -5.36
N GLY A 194 -12.37 9.07 -4.14
CA GLY A 194 -13.59 9.83 -3.86
C GLY A 194 -13.49 11.32 -4.21
N SER A 195 -12.28 11.87 -4.22
CA SER A 195 -11.99 13.28 -4.53
C SER A 195 -11.43 13.53 -5.92
N CYS A 196 -11.09 12.47 -6.65
CA CYS A 196 -10.53 12.51 -8.00
C CYS A 196 -11.31 11.57 -8.93
N PRO A 197 -12.47 12.01 -9.47
CA PRO A 197 -13.36 11.16 -10.27
C PRO A 197 -12.92 11.06 -11.74
N GLY A 198 -11.63 11.25 -12.04
CA GLY A 198 -11.08 11.12 -13.39
C GLY A 198 -11.11 9.66 -13.88
N ASP A 199 -10.32 9.33 -14.89
CA ASP A 199 -10.22 7.93 -15.32
C ASP A 199 -9.53 7.06 -14.26
N LEU A 200 -10.21 5.97 -13.88
CA LEU A 200 -9.81 4.98 -12.89
C LEU A 200 -9.96 3.53 -13.41
N GLU A 201 -10.22 3.34 -14.72
CA GLU A 201 -10.64 2.05 -15.29
C GLU A 201 -9.61 1.45 -16.26
N GLU A 202 -8.58 2.20 -16.68
CA GLU A 202 -7.60 1.76 -17.68
C GLU A 202 -6.88 0.45 -17.36
N GLY A 203 -6.57 0.24 -16.09
CA GLY A 203 -5.96 -0.98 -15.60
C GLY A 203 -6.93 -2.17 -15.65
N ASP A 204 -8.20 -1.93 -15.34
CA ASP A 204 -9.25 -2.95 -15.45
C ASP A 204 -9.48 -3.34 -16.91
N ASP A 205 -9.61 -2.37 -17.80
CA ASP A 205 -9.71 -2.58 -19.26
C ASP A 205 -8.52 -3.38 -19.79
N SER A 206 -7.30 -3.05 -19.34
CA SER A 206 -6.07 -3.77 -19.68
C SER A 206 -6.08 -5.21 -19.13
N GLY A 207 -6.53 -5.38 -17.88
CA GLY A 207 -6.70 -6.69 -17.24
C GLY A 207 -7.69 -7.56 -18.00
N GLU A 208 -8.86 -7.03 -18.37
CA GLU A 208 -9.89 -7.75 -19.12
C GLU A 208 -9.39 -8.23 -20.48
N LYS A 209 -8.62 -7.42 -21.20
CA LYS A 209 -7.98 -7.83 -22.46
C LYS A 209 -6.99 -8.98 -22.28
N PHE A 210 -6.33 -9.06 -21.12
CA PHE A 210 -5.35 -10.11 -20.82
C PHE A 210 -5.99 -11.43 -20.30
N ILE A 211 -7.20 -11.39 -19.73
CA ILE A 211 -7.93 -12.57 -19.19
C ILE A 211 -7.94 -13.78 -20.16
N PRO A 212 -8.21 -13.62 -21.47
CA PRO A 212 -8.18 -14.75 -22.40
C PRO A 212 -6.82 -15.45 -22.47
N ASN A 213 -5.71 -14.70 -22.42
CA ASN A 213 -4.37 -15.27 -22.45
C ASN A 213 -4.01 -15.93 -21.12
N LEU A 214 -4.31 -15.26 -19.99
CA LEU A 214 -4.15 -15.79 -18.63
C LEU A 214 -4.84 -17.15 -18.45
N THR A 215 -6.09 -17.26 -18.89
CA THR A 215 -6.96 -18.39 -18.53
C THR A 215 -6.98 -19.51 -19.55
N LYS A 216 -6.47 -19.31 -20.77
CA LYS A 216 -6.60 -20.24 -21.92
C LYS A 216 -6.30 -21.70 -21.58
N ASN A 217 -5.15 -21.96 -20.98
CA ASN A 217 -4.68 -23.32 -20.70
C ASN A 217 -5.40 -23.92 -19.48
N ALA A 218 -5.58 -23.12 -18.42
CA ALA A 218 -6.30 -23.52 -17.22
C ALA A 218 -7.78 -23.84 -17.53
N LEU A 219 -8.47 -22.97 -18.26
CA LEU A 219 -9.86 -23.17 -18.69
C LEU A 219 -10.00 -24.49 -19.45
N LYS A 220 -9.18 -24.70 -20.49
CA LYS A 220 -9.19 -25.97 -21.25
C LYS A 220 -8.94 -27.16 -20.35
N ARG A 221 -7.96 -27.11 -19.44
CA ARG A 221 -7.60 -28.21 -18.53
C ARG A 221 -8.73 -28.51 -17.53
N LEU A 222 -9.25 -27.49 -16.87
CA LEU A 222 -10.23 -27.59 -15.79
C LEU A 222 -11.61 -28.02 -16.29
N SER A 223 -12.03 -27.61 -17.49
CA SER A 223 -13.29 -28.07 -18.09
C SER A 223 -13.38 -29.60 -18.24
N HIS A 224 -12.26 -30.33 -18.38
CA HIS A 224 -12.28 -31.79 -18.48
C HIS A 224 -12.66 -32.49 -17.16
N PHE A 225 -12.56 -31.77 -16.05
CA PHE A 225 -12.89 -32.25 -14.71
C PHE A 225 -14.32 -31.90 -14.29
N LEU A 226 -15.08 -31.21 -15.15
CA LEU A 226 -16.46 -30.80 -14.92
C LEU A 226 -17.40 -31.52 -15.90
N PRO A 227 -18.73 -31.53 -15.64
CA PRO A 227 -19.70 -32.08 -16.56
C PRO A 227 -19.71 -31.30 -17.88
N SER A 228 -20.04 -31.97 -18.99
CA SER A 228 -20.00 -31.36 -20.33
C SER A 228 -21.00 -30.21 -20.51
N ASP A 229 -22.04 -30.15 -19.69
CA ASP A 229 -23.05 -29.08 -19.66
C ASP A 229 -22.77 -28.03 -18.57
N PHE A 230 -21.67 -28.15 -17.83
CA PHE A 230 -21.18 -27.09 -16.94
C PHE A 230 -20.38 -26.07 -17.76
N ASN A 231 -20.93 -24.87 -17.94
CA ASN A 231 -20.29 -23.80 -18.71
C ASN A 231 -19.27 -23.03 -17.86
N LEU A 232 -18.05 -23.59 -17.73
CA LEU A 232 -16.90 -22.90 -17.14
C LEU A 232 -16.40 -21.80 -18.10
N THR A 233 -16.22 -20.58 -17.59
CA THR A 233 -15.77 -19.41 -18.37
C THR A 233 -14.37 -18.95 -17.94
N ALA A 234 -13.77 -18.05 -18.71
CA ALA A 234 -12.51 -17.41 -18.34
C ALA A 234 -12.61 -16.65 -17.01
N TYR A 235 -13.69 -15.89 -16.80
CA TYR A 235 -13.94 -15.18 -15.55
C TYR A 235 -14.10 -16.11 -14.34
N ASP A 236 -14.71 -17.29 -14.52
CA ASP A 236 -14.75 -18.29 -13.44
C ASP A 236 -13.34 -18.74 -13.04
N VAL A 237 -12.45 -18.90 -14.03
CA VAL A 237 -11.05 -19.27 -13.77
C VAL A 237 -10.31 -18.16 -13.04
N VAL A 238 -10.58 -16.88 -13.36
CA VAL A 238 -10.08 -15.74 -12.57
C VAL A 238 -10.62 -15.82 -11.13
N GLY A 239 -11.91 -16.07 -10.94
CA GLY A 239 -12.50 -16.30 -9.62
C GLY A 239 -11.82 -17.46 -8.86
N MET A 240 -11.48 -18.55 -9.55
CA MET A 240 -10.72 -19.67 -8.96
C MET A 240 -9.29 -19.27 -8.58
N PHE A 241 -8.61 -18.40 -9.33
CA PHE A 241 -7.31 -17.85 -8.92
C PHE A 241 -7.48 -17.01 -7.64
N SER A 242 -8.46 -16.10 -7.61
CA SER A 242 -8.70 -15.19 -6.47
C SER A 242 -9.17 -15.92 -5.21
N LEU A 243 -9.90 -17.03 -5.34
CA LEU A 243 -10.30 -17.87 -4.20
C LEU A 243 -9.09 -18.39 -3.40
N CYS A 244 -7.98 -18.72 -4.05
CA CYS A 244 -6.80 -19.23 -3.36
C CYS A 244 -6.24 -18.29 -2.27
N PRO A 245 -5.85 -17.03 -2.57
CA PRO A 245 -5.36 -16.12 -1.54
C PRO A 245 -6.43 -15.78 -0.49
N TYR A 246 -7.69 -15.56 -0.90
CA TYR A 246 -8.76 -15.20 0.05
C TYR A 246 -9.13 -16.32 1.02
N GLU A 247 -9.31 -17.55 0.52
CA GLU A 247 -9.53 -18.71 1.39
C GLU A 247 -8.28 -19.00 2.22
N THR A 248 -7.07 -18.82 1.69
CA THR A 248 -5.87 -18.99 2.52
C THR A 248 -5.83 -17.97 3.65
N ALA A 249 -6.22 -16.72 3.40
CA ALA A 249 -6.28 -15.68 4.42
C ALA A 249 -7.37 -15.93 5.48
N ALA A 250 -8.54 -16.42 5.06
CA ALA A 250 -9.70 -16.64 5.93
C ALA A 250 -9.69 -18.00 6.65
N LEU A 251 -9.24 -19.06 5.97
CA LEU A 251 -9.33 -20.46 6.39
C LEU A 251 -7.97 -21.09 6.67
N GLY A 252 -6.87 -20.41 6.33
CA GLY A 252 -5.49 -20.91 6.48
C GLY A 252 -5.01 -21.79 5.32
N SER A 253 -5.89 -22.21 4.42
CA SER A 253 -5.54 -22.96 3.20
C SER A 253 -6.67 -22.92 2.17
N SER A 254 -6.37 -23.26 0.92
CA SER A 254 -7.36 -23.36 -0.15
C SER A 254 -7.01 -24.48 -1.13
N SER A 255 -8.03 -25.26 -1.52
CA SER A 255 -7.89 -26.30 -2.55
C SER A 255 -7.63 -25.71 -3.95
N PHE A 256 -8.11 -24.48 -4.20
CA PHE A 256 -7.94 -23.80 -5.49
C PHE A 256 -6.48 -23.50 -5.81
N CYS A 257 -5.66 -23.32 -4.78
CA CYS A 257 -4.24 -23.01 -4.93
C CYS A 257 -3.46 -24.01 -5.79
N SER A 258 -3.81 -25.30 -5.67
CA SER A 258 -3.12 -26.40 -6.35
C SER A 258 -3.54 -26.61 -7.82
N LEU A 259 -4.55 -25.87 -8.29
CA LEU A 259 -5.13 -26.06 -9.63
C LEU A 259 -4.27 -25.48 -10.75
N PHE A 260 -3.36 -24.55 -10.40
CA PHE A 260 -2.64 -23.73 -11.36
C PHE A 260 -1.14 -24.01 -11.33
N THR A 261 -0.53 -23.92 -12.51
CA THR A 261 0.91 -24.04 -12.72
C THR A 261 1.64 -22.77 -12.30
N GLU A 262 2.96 -22.83 -12.16
CA GLU A 262 3.76 -21.66 -11.83
C GLU A 262 3.64 -20.52 -12.85
N GLN A 263 3.60 -20.85 -14.16
CA GLN A 263 3.42 -19.84 -15.20
C GLN A 263 2.05 -19.16 -15.10
N GLU A 264 1.00 -19.94 -14.87
CA GLU A 264 -0.36 -19.42 -14.68
C GLU A 264 -0.46 -18.49 -13.45
N TRP A 265 0.28 -18.80 -12.37
CA TRP A 265 0.40 -17.90 -11.22
C TRP A 265 1.15 -16.60 -11.55
N ARG A 266 2.22 -16.67 -12.35
CA ARG A 266 2.94 -15.46 -12.81
C ARG A 266 2.05 -14.59 -13.70
N ASP A 267 1.22 -15.21 -14.52
CA ASP A 267 0.25 -14.50 -15.35
C ASP A 267 -0.86 -13.87 -14.48
N PHE A 268 -1.34 -14.55 -13.42
CA PHE A 268 -2.31 -13.97 -12.48
C PHE A 268 -1.74 -12.75 -11.74
N GLU A 269 -0.48 -12.83 -11.28
CA GLU A 269 0.21 -11.67 -10.70
C GLU A 269 0.27 -10.51 -11.71
N TYR A 270 0.58 -10.79 -12.98
CA TYR A 270 0.62 -9.78 -14.02
C TYR A 270 -0.74 -9.15 -14.31
N PHE A 271 -1.82 -9.94 -14.27
CA PHE A 271 -3.19 -9.46 -14.39
C PHE A 271 -3.55 -8.46 -13.27
N VAL A 272 -3.13 -8.73 -12.04
CA VAL A 272 -3.32 -7.79 -10.92
C VAL A 272 -2.42 -6.55 -11.06
N ASP A 273 -1.20 -6.72 -11.57
CA ASP A 273 -0.30 -5.61 -11.80
C ASP A 273 -0.81 -4.65 -12.89
N LEU A 274 -1.41 -5.17 -13.97
CA LEU A 274 -2.06 -4.36 -15.00
C LEU A 274 -3.15 -3.45 -14.41
N GLN A 275 -4.01 -4.01 -13.54
CA GLN A 275 -5.06 -3.27 -12.85
C GLN A 275 -4.49 -2.11 -12.03
N PHE A 276 -3.58 -2.40 -11.10
CA PHE A 276 -3.06 -1.35 -10.21
C PHE A 276 -2.15 -0.34 -10.92
N TYR A 277 -1.39 -0.77 -11.91
CA TYR A 277 -0.54 0.14 -12.68
C TYR A 277 -1.37 1.11 -13.52
N GLY A 278 -2.45 0.63 -14.14
CA GLY A 278 -3.34 1.42 -15.00
C GLY A 278 -4.40 2.23 -14.25
N ASN A 279 -4.83 1.81 -13.06
CA ASN A 279 -5.85 2.55 -12.29
C ASN A 279 -5.24 3.60 -11.34
N TYR A 280 -4.02 3.36 -10.82
CA TYR A 280 -3.44 4.18 -9.75
C TYR A 280 -1.97 4.57 -9.96
N GLY A 281 -1.25 3.82 -10.79
CA GLY A 281 0.19 3.98 -10.98
C GLY A 281 0.58 4.91 -12.12
N PHE A 282 1.78 4.69 -12.66
CA PHE A 282 2.28 5.45 -13.82
C PHE A 282 1.47 5.24 -15.10
N GLY A 283 0.70 4.15 -15.19
CA GLY A 283 -0.20 3.88 -16.31
C GLY A 283 -1.52 4.64 -16.24
N ALA A 284 -1.84 5.24 -15.09
CA ALA A 284 -3.11 5.91 -14.87
C ALA A 284 -3.03 7.39 -15.22
N PRO A 285 -3.95 7.95 -16.04
CA PRO A 285 -4.06 9.40 -16.24
C PRO A 285 -4.25 10.18 -14.93
N THR A 286 -4.74 9.53 -13.87
CA THR A 286 -4.93 10.14 -12.54
C THR A 286 -3.86 9.75 -11.52
N GLY A 287 -2.89 8.90 -11.85
CA GLY A 287 -2.04 8.25 -10.86
C GLY A 287 -1.25 9.20 -9.96
N ARG A 288 -0.60 10.22 -10.54
CA ARG A 288 0.08 11.27 -9.78
C ARG A 288 -0.90 12.12 -8.97
N ALA A 289 -2.07 12.42 -9.54
CA ALA A 289 -3.09 13.22 -8.87
C ALA A 289 -3.65 12.53 -7.62
N GLN A 290 -3.77 11.21 -7.65
CA GLN A 290 -4.25 10.44 -6.50
C GLN A 290 -3.25 10.50 -5.31
N GLY A 291 -1.95 10.42 -5.58
CA GLY A 291 -0.92 10.49 -4.53
C GLY A 291 -0.51 11.89 -4.05
N ILE A 292 -0.75 12.95 -4.84
CA ILE A 292 -0.13 14.26 -4.59
C ILE A 292 -0.58 14.90 -3.27
N GLY A 293 -1.82 14.66 -2.83
CA GLY A 293 -2.32 15.20 -1.57
C GLY A 293 -1.49 14.74 -0.37
N TYR A 294 -1.16 13.45 -0.29
CA TYR A 294 -0.29 12.91 0.76
C TYR A 294 1.12 13.49 0.70
N VAL A 295 1.70 13.65 -0.49
CA VAL A 295 3.03 14.26 -0.66
C VAL A 295 3.06 15.70 -0.17
N LEU A 296 1.99 16.46 -0.42
CA LEU A 296 1.83 17.82 0.09
C LEU A 296 1.67 17.88 1.61
N GLU A 297 0.94 16.94 2.21
CA GLU A 297 0.84 16.81 3.68
C GLU A 297 2.18 16.41 4.32
N LEU A 298 2.95 15.51 3.70
CA LEU A 298 4.30 15.18 4.13
C LEU A 298 5.18 16.44 4.10
N ALA A 299 5.18 17.18 2.99
CA ALA A 299 5.92 18.43 2.87
C ALA A 299 5.50 19.44 3.96
N ALA A 300 4.20 19.60 4.21
CA ALA A 300 3.67 20.47 5.24
C ALA A 300 4.17 20.11 6.66
N ARG A 301 4.24 18.80 6.99
CA ARG A 301 4.83 18.31 8.24
C ARG A 301 6.33 18.65 8.34
N LEU A 302 7.09 18.46 7.27
CA LEU A 302 8.53 18.76 7.22
C LEU A 302 8.82 20.26 7.28
N GLU A 303 7.97 21.10 6.67
CA GLU A 303 8.09 22.56 6.74
C GLU A 303 7.62 23.16 8.07
N GLY A 304 6.94 22.37 8.91
CA GLY A 304 6.27 22.86 10.10
C GLY A 304 5.15 23.86 9.79
N LYS A 305 4.41 23.66 8.69
CA LYS A 305 3.32 24.54 8.23
C LYS A 305 2.03 23.74 8.03
N ARG A 306 0.90 24.33 8.40
CA ARG A 306 -0.42 23.74 8.14
C ARG A 306 -0.95 24.16 6.78
N ILE A 307 -1.87 23.36 6.23
CA ILE A 307 -2.48 23.62 4.94
C ILE A 307 -3.87 24.24 5.17
N GLU A 308 -4.04 25.50 4.74
CA GLU A 308 -5.27 26.27 4.98
C GLU A 308 -6.24 26.27 3.80
N THR A 309 -5.76 25.90 2.60
CA THR A 309 -6.54 25.85 1.37
C THR A 309 -6.23 24.58 0.61
N SER A 310 -7.16 24.11 -0.22
CA SER A 310 -6.96 22.92 -1.02
C SER A 310 -7.46 23.10 -2.45
N ASP A 311 -6.65 22.64 -3.38
CA ASP A 311 -6.92 22.43 -4.80
C ASP A 311 -6.59 20.97 -5.21
N THR A 312 -6.52 20.05 -4.24
CA THR A 312 -6.20 18.63 -4.41
C THR A 312 -7.10 17.78 -3.48
N SER A 313 -6.73 16.52 -3.20
CA SER A 313 -7.42 15.64 -2.25
C SER A 313 -7.27 16.06 -0.79
N ILE A 314 -6.52 17.14 -0.49
CA ILE A 314 -6.36 17.69 0.86
C ILE A 314 -7.68 18.19 1.43
N ASN A 315 -7.96 17.85 2.68
CA ASN A 315 -9.06 18.41 3.46
C ASN A 315 -8.57 19.56 4.34
N ALA A 316 -8.71 20.81 3.87
CA ALA A 316 -8.25 21.98 4.60
C ALA A 316 -8.90 22.15 6.00
N THR A 317 -10.08 21.58 6.26
CA THR A 317 -10.69 21.64 7.60
C THR A 317 -9.96 20.77 8.62
N ILE A 318 -9.36 19.67 8.16
CA ILE A 318 -8.53 18.75 8.95
C ILE A 318 -7.11 19.33 9.06
N ASP A 319 -6.54 19.76 7.94
CA ASP A 319 -5.11 20.08 7.87
C ASP A 319 -4.74 21.46 8.42
N SER A 320 -5.72 22.35 8.55
CA SER A 320 -5.52 23.69 9.16
C SER A 320 -5.48 23.69 10.69
N LYS A 321 -5.85 22.58 11.34
CA LYS A 321 -6.06 22.56 12.80
C LYS A 321 -4.98 21.76 13.55
N PRO A 322 -4.42 22.30 14.66
CA PRO A 322 -3.46 21.56 15.48
C PRO A 322 -3.97 20.23 16.04
N ALA A 323 -5.27 20.15 16.35
CA ALA A 323 -5.89 18.98 16.97
C ALA A 323 -6.09 17.79 16.00
N THR A 324 -5.95 18.03 14.70
CA THR A 324 -6.17 17.01 13.66
C THR A 324 -4.99 16.88 12.69
N PHE A 325 -4.11 17.88 12.64
CA PHE A 325 -2.87 17.88 11.88
C PHE A 325 -1.73 18.48 12.71
N PRO A 326 -1.09 17.66 13.57
CA PRO A 326 0.05 18.10 14.37
C PRO A 326 1.33 18.17 13.54
N LEU A 327 2.23 19.09 13.89
CA LEU A 327 3.49 19.32 13.17
C LEU A 327 4.73 18.95 13.98
N ASN A 328 4.55 18.62 15.26
CA ASN A 328 5.65 18.44 16.22
C ASN A 328 5.57 17.05 16.87
N GLN A 329 5.47 15.99 16.07
CA GLN A 329 5.53 14.60 16.55
C GLN A 329 6.77 13.91 15.97
N PRO A 330 7.41 13.01 16.72
CA PRO A 330 8.53 12.24 16.19
C PRO A 330 8.05 11.10 15.27
N LEU A 331 6.81 10.64 15.42
CA LEU A 331 6.23 9.58 14.62
C LEU A 331 4.82 9.95 14.15
N TYR A 332 4.54 9.67 12.88
CA TYR A 332 3.23 9.77 12.25
C TYR A 332 2.84 8.41 11.67
N MET A 333 1.57 8.05 11.76
CA MET A 333 1.01 6.92 11.03
C MET A 333 -0.34 7.32 10.46
N ASP A 334 -0.49 7.05 9.17
CA ASP A 334 -1.69 7.24 8.38
C ASP A 334 -2.09 5.88 7.78
N MET A 335 -3.23 5.32 8.23
CA MET A 335 -3.76 4.05 7.73
C MET A 335 -4.67 4.29 6.52
N SER A 336 -4.45 3.54 5.45
CA SER A 336 -4.96 3.77 4.11
C SER A 336 -5.03 2.44 3.31
N HIS A 337 -5.01 2.54 1.99
CA HIS A 337 -5.23 1.48 1.02
C HIS A 337 -3.97 1.23 0.16
N ASP A 338 -4.02 0.19 -0.66
CA ASP A 338 -2.96 -0.16 -1.63
C ASP A 338 -2.82 0.89 -2.72
N ASP A 339 -3.94 1.30 -3.30
CA ASP A 339 -4.00 2.31 -4.36
C ASP A 339 -3.34 3.63 -3.97
N VAL A 340 -3.53 4.11 -2.74
CA VAL A 340 -2.91 5.35 -2.24
C VAL A 340 -1.40 5.25 -2.19
N ILE A 341 -0.84 4.12 -1.72
CA ILE A 341 0.62 3.92 -1.75
C ILE A 341 1.11 3.91 -3.20
N VAL A 342 0.43 3.22 -4.12
CA VAL A 342 0.78 3.20 -5.55
C VAL A 342 0.75 4.60 -6.15
N GLY A 343 -0.31 5.37 -5.88
CA GLY A 343 -0.45 6.77 -6.31
C GLY A 343 0.64 7.66 -5.73
N VAL A 344 1.03 7.49 -4.47
CA VAL A 344 2.13 8.24 -3.86
C VAL A 344 3.47 7.95 -4.53
N LEU A 345 3.76 6.68 -4.88
CA LEU A 345 4.97 6.33 -5.64
C LEU A 345 4.99 7.00 -7.03
N ALA A 346 3.83 7.07 -7.70
CA ALA A 346 3.68 7.78 -8.97
C ALA A 346 3.83 9.31 -8.79
N ALA A 347 3.19 9.90 -7.78
CA ALA A 347 3.26 11.33 -7.47
C ALA A 347 4.68 11.79 -7.15
N LEU A 348 5.46 10.97 -6.45
CA LEU A 348 6.89 11.17 -6.21
C LEU A 348 7.75 11.03 -7.48
N GLY A 349 7.22 10.47 -8.57
CA GLY A 349 7.94 10.31 -9.83
C GLY A 349 9.07 9.27 -9.78
N LEU A 350 8.97 8.28 -8.89
CA LEU A 350 10.00 7.26 -8.68
C LEU A 350 10.13 6.33 -9.89
N LYS A 351 11.17 6.55 -10.69
CA LYS A 351 11.38 5.91 -11.99
C LYS A 351 11.49 4.39 -11.91
N TYR A 352 11.95 3.85 -10.79
CA TYR A 352 12.03 2.39 -10.57
C TYR A 352 10.70 1.67 -10.87
N PHE A 353 9.57 2.32 -10.54
CA PHE A 353 8.23 1.76 -10.73
C PHE A 353 7.57 2.13 -12.06
N ASN A 354 8.18 3.02 -12.85
CA ASN A 354 7.67 3.40 -14.17
C ASN A 354 8.15 2.39 -15.21
N TYR A 355 7.21 1.68 -15.85
CA TYR A 355 7.55 0.71 -16.90
C TYR A 355 8.02 1.37 -18.20
N GLY A 356 7.46 2.54 -18.52
CA GLY A 356 7.78 3.28 -19.74
C GLY A 356 6.58 4.00 -20.34
N SER A 357 6.82 4.68 -21.47
CA SER A 357 5.91 5.65 -22.09
C SER A 357 4.63 5.09 -22.71
N LYS A 358 4.34 3.80 -22.55
CA LYS A 358 3.13 3.13 -23.11
C LYS A 358 2.39 2.31 -22.06
N GLY A 359 2.79 2.43 -20.80
CA GLY A 359 2.35 1.55 -19.72
C GLY A 359 2.71 0.08 -19.91
N LEU A 360 2.13 -0.76 -19.05
CA LEU A 360 2.32 -2.21 -19.09
C LEU A 360 1.54 -2.82 -20.27
N PRO A 361 2.16 -3.68 -21.10
CA PRO A 361 1.52 -4.25 -22.27
C PRO A 361 0.42 -5.26 -21.91
N ASP A 362 -0.78 -5.08 -22.43
CA ASP A 362 -1.97 -5.93 -22.20
C ASP A 362 -2.14 -7.03 -23.26
N ASP A 363 -1.69 -6.79 -24.51
CA ASP A 363 -1.68 -7.78 -25.61
C ASP A 363 -0.40 -8.64 -25.62
N VAL A 364 -0.23 -9.45 -24.57
CA VAL A 364 0.89 -10.40 -24.42
C VAL A 364 0.40 -11.80 -24.09
N ALA A 365 1.17 -12.81 -24.48
CA ALA A 365 0.81 -14.21 -24.20
C ALA A 365 0.98 -14.61 -22.73
N HIS A 366 1.96 -14.00 -22.06
CA HIS A 366 2.35 -14.28 -20.68
C HIS A 366 2.90 -13.02 -20.01
N ALA A 367 3.01 -13.05 -18.69
CA ALA A 367 3.63 -12.01 -17.88
C ALA A 367 5.00 -11.57 -18.43
N VAL A 368 5.18 -10.26 -18.56
CA VAL A 368 6.45 -9.68 -19.01
C VAL A 368 7.37 -9.33 -17.83
N PRO A 369 8.71 -9.26 -18.05
CA PRO A 369 9.63 -8.70 -17.07
C PRO A 369 9.27 -7.26 -16.74
N ARG A 370 9.22 -6.93 -15.45
CA ARG A 370 8.84 -5.61 -14.91
C ARG A 370 9.36 -5.43 -13.49
N ASN A 371 9.57 -4.19 -13.09
CA ASN A 371 9.93 -3.82 -11.71
C ASN A 371 8.69 -3.59 -10.84
N PHE A 372 7.61 -3.08 -11.42
CA PHE A 372 6.33 -2.91 -10.72
C PHE A 372 5.63 -4.25 -10.58
N LYS A 373 5.66 -4.82 -9.36
CA LYS A 373 4.92 -6.03 -8.99
C LYS A 373 4.22 -5.83 -7.66
N LEU A 374 2.91 -6.04 -7.60
CA LEU A 374 2.10 -5.68 -6.44
C LEU A 374 2.41 -6.51 -5.19
N ASN A 375 2.90 -7.73 -5.36
CA ASN A 375 3.41 -8.56 -4.25
C ASN A 375 4.65 -7.93 -3.56
N GLU A 376 5.37 -7.04 -4.26
CA GLU A 376 6.54 -6.30 -3.77
C GLU A 376 6.15 -4.86 -3.36
N VAL A 377 5.17 -4.26 -4.05
CA VAL A 377 4.77 -2.86 -3.87
C VAL A 377 3.72 -2.70 -2.77
N THR A 378 2.57 -3.36 -2.90
CA THR A 378 1.48 -3.28 -1.91
C THR A 378 0.86 -4.65 -1.62
N PRO A 379 1.58 -5.61 -1.00
CA PRO A 379 0.97 -6.78 -0.36
C PRO A 379 0.05 -6.36 0.81
N PHE A 380 -0.71 -7.29 1.40
CA PHE A 380 -1.49 -6.98 2.61
C PHE A 380 -0.58 -6.47 3.72
N GLY A 381 -0.93 -5.36 4.38
CA GLY A 381 -0.11 -4.74 5.43
C GLY A 381 1.14 -4.00 4.92
N ALA A 382 1.19 -3.70 3.62
CA ALA A 382 2.26 -2.91 3.03
C ALA A 382 2.36 -1.51 3.65
N HIS A 383 3.57 -0.95 3.64
CA HIS A 383 3.78 0.40 4.14
C HIS A 383 4.94 1.11 3.45
N LEU A 384 4.72 2.38 3.16
CA LEU A 384 5.72 3.34 2.73
C LEU A 384 6.13 4.19 3.94
N ILE A 385 7.41 4.23 4.24
CA ILE A 385 7.98 4.97 5.35
C ILE A 385 8.85 6.09 4.81
N SER A 386 8.66 7.31 5.32
CA SER A 386 9.58 8.43 5.14
C SER A 386 10.40 8.59 6.40
N GLU A 387 11.69 8.27 6.32
CA GLU A 387 12.66 8.47 7.41
C GLU A 387 13.32 9.83 7.26
N ILE A 388 13.30 10.65 8.32
CA ILE A 388 13.99 11.93 8.39
C ILE A 388 15.17 11.77 9.34
N TRP A 389 16.37 12.00 8.81
CA TRP A 389 17.61 11.90 9.54
C TRP A 389 18.29 13.26 9.62
N THR A 390 18.60 13.72 10.83
CA THR A 390 19.51 14.85 11.01
C THR A 390 20.94 14.33 11.02
N CYS A 391 21.79 14.85 10.16
CA CYS A 391 23.14 14.37 9.92
C CYS A 391 24.15 15.52 9.98
N PRO A 392 25.39 15.32 10.48
CA PRO A 392 26.47 16.27 10.24
C PRO A 392 26.67 16.53 8.74
N GLU A 393 26.99 17.77 8.33
CA GLU A 393 27.08 18.17 6.92
C GLU A 393 27.97 17.26 6.05
N GLN A 394 29.06 16.73 6.60
CA GLN A 394 30.02 15.85 5.88
C GLN A 394 29.73 14.34 6.04
N THR A 395 28.48 13.96 6.28
CA THR A 395 28.10 12.55 6.43
C THR A 395 28.34 11.74 5.15
N ASN A 396 28.95 10.56 5.27
CA ASN A 396 29.17 9.65 4.15
C ASN A 396 28.03 8.62 4.01
N PHE A 397 27.10 8.88 3.09
CA PHE A 397 25.97 7.99 2.81
C PHE A 397 26.31 6.69 2.04
N HIS A 398 27.57 6.47 1.67
CA HIS A 398 28.03 5.19 1.12
C HIS A 398 28.37 4.15 2.20
N GLN A 399 28.56 4.57 3.45
CA GLN A 399 28.87 3.68 4.56
C GLN A 399 27.69 3.63 5.52
N LEU A 400 26.93 2.55 5.44
CA LEU A 400 25.76 2.31 6.27
C LEU A 400 26.05 1.23 7.31
N ASP A 401 25.46 1.38 8.50
CA ASP A 401 25.49 0.36 9.53
C ASP A 401 24.25 -0.52 9.46
N GLY A 402 24.37 -1.78 9.94
CA GLY A 402 23.25 -2.71 9.95
C GLY A 402 22.17 -2.41 10.99
N ALA A 403 22.48 -1.60 12.01
CA ALA A 403 21.56 -1.27 13.08
C ALA A 403 21.90 0.08 13.74
N LEU A 404 20.87 0.80 14.20
CA LEU A 404 21.01 1.98 15.04
C LEU A 404 20.92 1.57 16.52
N TYR A 405 22.05 1.38 17.20
CA TYR A 405 22.07 0.99 18.61
C TYR A 405 21.72 2.12 19.57
N LYS A 406 22.12 3.35 19.24
CA LYS A 406 21.83 4.55 19.99
C LYS A 406 21.47 5.64 18.99
N ASN A 407 20.33 6.29 19.20
CA ASN A 407 19.98 7.49 18.45
C ASN A 407 20.84 8.66 18.99
N PRO A 408 21.83 9.19 18.24
CA PRO A 408 22.62 10.31 18.73
C PRO A 408 21.73 11.54 19.00
N ASP A 409 22.25 12.47 19.78
CA ASP A 409 21.61 13.76 20.00
C ASP A 409 22.52 14.80 19.33
N LEU A 410 22.04 15.37 18.23
CA LEU A 410 22.78 16.36 17.44
C LEU A 410 22.31 17.79 17.73
N SER A 411 21.45 18.01 18.73
CA SER A 411 20.89 19.33 19.05
C SER A 411 21.95 20.38 19.43
N SER A 412 23.13 19.96 19.89
CA SER A 412 24.26 20.85 20.24
C SER A 412 25.29 21.03 19.12
N ILE A 413 25.13 20.35 17.99
CA ILE A 413 26.08 20.40 16.88
C ILE A 413 25.66 21.53 15.94
N SER A 414 26.57 22.48 15.69
CA SER A 414 26.42 23.42 14.58
C SER A 414 26.74 22.69 13.28
N ASP A 415 26.05 23.02 12.19
CA ASP A 415 26.27 22.47 10.84
C ASP A 415 25.74 21.03 10.65
N THR A 416 24.44 20.85 10.91
CA THR A 416 23.68 19.66 10.53
C THR A 416 22.79 19.94 9.32
N THR A 417 22.42 18.87 8.62
CA THR A 417 21.45 18.87 7.53
C THR A 417 20.44 17.75 7.76
N ASP A 418 19.17 18.01 7.41
CA ASP A 418 18.14 16.99 7.44
C ASP A 418 18.05 16.31 6.07
N VAL A 419 18.00 14.99 6.07
CA VAL A 419 17.83 14.17 4.86
C VAL A 419 16.60 13.27 4.98
N ILE A 420 15.88 13.11 3.88
CA ILE A 420 14.75 12.20 3.73
C ILE A 420 15.16 10.95 2.96
N ARG A 421 14.69 9.79 3.43
CA ARG A 421 14.79 8.50 2.75
C ARG A 421 13.46 7.77 2.76
N PHE A 422 13.09 7.20 1.62
CA PHE A 422 11.88 6.39 1.50
C PHE A 422 12.20 4.90 1.66
N MET A 423 11.40 4.20 2.45
CA MET A 423 11.46 2.76 2.65
C MET A 423 10.11 2.16 2.30
N LEU A 424 10.05 1.23 1.36
CA LEU A 424 8.84 0.49 1.02
C LEU A 424 9.00 -0.95 1.52
N ASN A 425 8.08 -1.42 2.36
CA ASN A 425 8.05 -2.81 2.84
C ASN A 425 9.43 -3.28 3.36
N GLY A 426 10.00 -2.51 4.29
CA GLY A 426 11.28 -2.80 4.93
C GLY A 426 12.54 -2.40 4.14
N SER A 427 12.42 -2.02 2.86
CA SER A 427 13.56 -1.80 1.97
C SER A 427 13.64 -0.38 1.39
N PRO A 428 14.85 0.20 1.25
CA PRO A 428 15.02 1.56 0.72
C PRO A 428 14.67 1.63 -0.76
N VAL A 429 14.14 2.79 -1.15
CA VAL A 429 13.67 3.08 -2.51
C VAL A 429 14.61 4.05 -3.21
N SER A 430 15.01 3.71 -4.44
CA SER A 430 15.74 4.63 -5.31
C SER A 430 14.91 5.91 -5.52
N GLN A 431 15.54 7.07 -5.34
CA GLN A 431 14.94 8.38 -5.59
C GLN A 431 15.22 8.89 -7.01
N GLU A 432 15.68 8.02 -7.92
CA GLU A 432 15.81 8.40 -9.33
C GLU A 432 14.45 8.83 -9.91
N GLY A 433 14.41 10.02 -10.51
CA GLY A 433 13.19 10.62 -11.08
C GLY A 433 12.43 11.56 -10.14
N LEU A 434 12.75 11.55 -8.83
CA LEU A 434 12.16 12.47 -7.85
C LEU A 434 12.74 13.88 -8.04
N ASP A 435 11.91 14.82 -8.48
CA ASP A 435 12.32 16.23 -8.65
C ASP A 435 12.87 16.80 -7.33
N GLY A 436 14.03 17.44 -7.38
CA GLY A 436 14.72 17.99 -6.21
C GLY A 436 15.68 17.00 -5.55
N CYS A 437 15.61 15.70 -5.84
CA CYS A 437 16.49 14.69 -5.25
C CYS A 437 17.49 14.10 -6.24
N GLU A 438 17.86 14.86 -7.28
CA GLU A 438 18.82 14.43 -8.31
C GLU A 438 20.23 14.18 -7.74
N SER A 439 20.56 14.79 -6.60
CA SER A 439 21.82 14.60 -5.86
C SER A 439 21.77 13.47 -4.84
N SER A 440 20.66 12.70 -4.76
CA SER A 440 20.50 11.67 -3.74
C SER A 440 21.61 10.60 -3.82
N ILE A 441 22.04 10.14 -2.65
CA ILE A 441 23.04 9.08 -2.53
C ILE A 441 22.40 7.93 -1.76
N ASN A 442 22.31 6.74 -2.36
CA ASN A 442 21.69 5.55 -1.74
C ASN A 442 20.26 5.79 -1.20
N GLY A 443 19.51 6.72 -1.82
CA GLY A 443 18.15 7.10 -1.42
C GLY A 443 18.08 8.14 -0.31
N PHE A 444 19.20 8.75 0.10
CA PHE A 444 19.21 9.90 1.01
C PHE A 444 19.25 11.20 0.20
N CYS A 445 18.25 12.05 0.38
CA CYS A 445 18.12 13.37 -0.26
C CYS A 445 17.96 14.45 0.81
N GLY A 446 18.53 15.64 0.61
CA GLY A 446 18.31 16.76 1.52
C GLY A 446 16.83 17.12 1.61
N VAL A 447 16.29 17.29 2.82
CA VAL A 447 14.89 17.69 3.04
C VAL A 447 14.61 19.02 2.34
N GLU A 448 15.53 19.98 2.40
CA GLU A 448 15.39 21.24 1.68
C GLU A 448 15.26 21.05 0.16
N ASP A 449 16.00 20.11 -0.41
CA ASP A 449 16.00 19.86 -1.85
C ASP A 449 14.73 19.12 -2.27
N PHE A 450 14.29 18.13 -1.49
CA PHE A 450 12.98 17.51 -1.64
C PHE A 450 11.85 18.56 -1.63
N LEU A 451 11.85 19.47 -0.64
CA LEU A 451 10.84 20.52 -0.52
C LEU A 451 10.84 21.50 -1.71
N LYS A 452 12.02 21.84 -2.26
CA LYS A 452 12.10 22.63 -3.52
C LYS A 452 11.44 21.89 -4.69
N GLY A 453 11.53 20.56 -4.72
CA GLY A 453 10.93 19.68 -5.72
C GLY A 453 9.41 19.55 -5.65
N VAL A 454 8.82 19.61 -4.44
CA VAL A 454 7.38 19.39 -4.20
C VAL A 454 6.48 20.25 -5.09
N SER A 455 6.85 21.51 -5.35
CA SER A 455 6.09 22.39 -6.24
C SER A 455 5.98 21.85 -7.68
N LYS A 456 7.06 21.27 -8.21
CA LYS A 456 7.08 20.64 -9.53
C LYS A 456 6.31 19.31 -9.54
N LEU A 457 6.40 18.53 -8.46
CA LEU A 457 5.61 17.31 -8.32
C LEU A 457 4.11 17.63 -8.36
N LYS A 458 3.69 18.72 -7.69
CA LYS A 458 2.31 19.20 -7.73
C LYS A 458 1.89 19.65 -9.13
N GLU A 459 2.76 20.39 -9.83
CA GLU A 459 2.52 20.81 -11.21
C GLU A 459 2.34 19.59 -12.13
N LYS A 460 3.25 18.62 -12.08
CA LYS A 460 3.19 17.38 -12.86
C LYS A 460 1.99 16.51 -12.53
N ALA A 461 1.49 16.55 -11.30
CA ALA A 461 0.28 15.80 -10.95
C ALA A 461 -0.97 16.32 -11.65
N GLU A 462 -0.96 17.58 -12.12
CA GLU A 462 -2.03 18.19 -12.90
C GLU A 462 -3.43 17.95 -12.30
N TYR A 463 -3.54 17.94 -10.96
CA TYR A 463 -4.70 17.41 -10.23
C TYR A 463 -6.05 17.87 -10.81
N GLN A 464 -6.21 19.16 -11.06
CA GLN A 464 -7.46 19.71 -11.57
C GLN A 464 -7.80 19.20 -12.98
N TYR A 465 -6.80 19.05 -13.85
CA TYR A 465 -6.98 18.53 -15.19
C TYR A 465 -7.18 17.01 -15.19
N ALA A 466 -6.38 16.28 -14.40
CA ALA A 466 -6.49 14.83 -14.28
C ALA A 466 -7.83 14.38 -13.68
N CYS A 467 -8.33 15.07 -12.64
CA CYS A 467 -9.53 14.66 -11.92
C CYS A 467 -10.83 15.24 -12.50
N PHE A 468 -10.80 16.40 -13.14
CA PHE A 468 -12.01 17.12 -13.59
C PHE A 468 -11.94 17.64 -15.02
N GLY A 469 -10.79 17.48 -15.68
CA GLY A 469 -10.59 17.89 -17.07
C GLY A 469 -11.25 16.93 -18.06
N ASN A 470 -11.14 17.29 -19.34
CA ASN A 470 -11.55 16.44 -20.45
C ASN A 470 -10.29 16.06 -21.23
N TYR A 471 -9.95 14.78 -21.25
CA TYR A 471 -8.84 14.19 -21.98
C TYR A 471 -9.26 12.85 -22.58
N THR A 472 -8.49 12.36 -23.55
CA THR A 472 -8.81 11.10 -24.22
C THR A 472 -8.34 9.93 -23.37
N ALA A 473 -9.30 9.20 -22.83
CA ALA A 473 -9.11 7.88 -22.23
C ALA A 473 -9.03 6.78 -23.30
N GLY A 474 -8.81 5.55 -22.86
CA GLY A 474 -8.78 4.29 -23.60
C GLY A 474 -7.40 3.64 -23.73
N HIS A 475 -6.39 4.14 -23.01
CA HIS A 475 -5.07 3.51 -22.91
C HIS A 475 -4.30 3.96 -21.67
N GLN A 476 -3.39 3.09 -21.21
CA GLN A 476 -2.42 3.46 -20.18
C GLN A 476 -1.44 4.55 -20.69
N VAL A 477 -1.20 5.54 -19.83
CA VAL A 477 -0.24 6.64 -20.06
C VAL A 477 1.17 6.27 -19.62
N GLY A 478 2.15 7.13 -19.91
CA GLY A 478 3.56 6.92 -19.58
C GLY A 478 4.05 7.49 -18.24
N ASP A 479 3.33 8.44 -17.66
CA ASP A 479 3.85 9.28 -16.57
C ASP A 479 2.82 9.58 -15.46
N GLY A 480 1.77 8.78 -15.34
CA GLY A 480 0.78 8.93 -14.27
C GLY A 480 -0.04 10.22 -14.34
N ARG A 481 -0.21 10.79 -15.54
CA ARG A 481 -0.94 12.02 -15.81
C ARG A 481 -1.51 12.00 -17.24
N PRO A 482 -2.52 12.82 -17.57
CA PRO A 482 -3.11 12.82 -18.91
C PRO A 482 -2.09 13.22 -20.00
N GLU A 483 -2.24 12.67 -21.21
CA GLU A 483 -1.38 12.94 -22.39
C GLU A 483 -2.04 13.82 -23.46
#